data_AF-A0A6G0AHS6-F1
#
_entry.id   AF-A0A6G0AHS6-F1
#
_cell.length_a   1.000
_cell.length_b   1.000
_cell.length_c   1.000
_cell.angle_alpha   90.00
_cell.angle_beta   90.00
_cell.angle_gamma   90.00
#
_symmetry.space_group_name_H-M   'P 1'
#
loop_
_entity.id
_entity.type
_entity.pdbx_description
1 polymer ?
#
loop_
_entity_poly.entity_id
_entity_poly.type
_entity_poly.pdbx_seq_one_letter_code
_entity_poly.pdbx_strand_id
1 'polypeptide(L)'
;MRVVGAQAQVIEERCIVCGHCVKVCSQDAKQILSEIDIAYDLIAANNTIAIVAPSFAASFPDNYGKVPAALRKLGFTKVIETAFGADLIANDYMDVINSDSEKTVISSACPAVVSYI
;
A
#
# COMPACT_ATOMS: atom_id res chain seq x y z
N MET A 1 -18.67 5.28 8.05
CA MET A 1 -19.64 5.19 6.93
C MET A 1 -21.03 5.54 7.43
N ARG A 2 -21.88 6.05 6.54
CA ARG A 2 -23.31 6.24 6.78
C ARG A 2 -24.11 5.88 5.54
N VAL A 3 -25.39 5.58 5.70
CA VAL A 3 -26.30 5.42 4.57
C VAL A 3 -27.12 6.70 4.41
N VAL A 4 -27.10 7.29 3.22
CA VAL A 4 -27.88 8.47 2.86
C VAL A 4 -28.57 8.16 1.52
N GLY A 5 -29.90 8.27 1.47
CA GLY A 5 -30.66 7.99 0.25
C GLY A 5 -30.43 6.58 -0.32
N ALA A 6 -30.39 5.57 0.54
CA ALA A 6 -30.06 4.18 0.19
C ALA A 6 -28.64 3.96 -0.40
N GLN A 7 -27.74 4.94 -0.28
CA GLN A 7 -26.35 4.83 -0.74
C GLN A 7 -25.36 4.91 0.43
N ALA A 8 -24.33 4.06 0.40
CA ALA A 8 -23.26 4.07 1.40
C ALA A 8 -22.26 5.20 1.11
N GLN A 9 -22.18 6.19 2.00
CA GLN A 9 -21.25 7.31 1.90
C GLN A 9 -20.11 7.20 2.92
N VAL A 10 -18.91 7.63 2.50
CA VAL A 10 -17.77 7.81 3.40
C VAL A 10 -18.03 9.04 4.26
N ILE A 11 -17.66 8.95 5.54
CA ILE A 11 -17.64 10.11 6.44
C ILE A 11 -16.16 10.49 6.49
N GLU A 12 -15.79 11.58 5.83
CA GLU A 12 -14.38 11.94 5.59
C GLU A 12 -13.62 12.08 6.91
N GLU A 13 -14.24 12.71 7.91
CA GLU A 13 -13.65 12.98 9.22
C GLU A 13 -13.40 11.72 10.06
N ARG A 14 -13.94 10.56 9.63
CA ARG A 14 -13.74 9.25 10.28
C ARG A 14 -13.03 8.26 9.38
N CYS A 15 -12.64 8.65 8.16
CA CYS A 15 -12.04 7.77 7.19
C CYS A 15 -10.54 7.64 7.45
N ILE A 16 -10.07 6.42 7.71
CA ILE A 16 -8.63 6.11 7.85
C ILE A 16 -8.01 5.58 6.54
N VAL A 17 -8.74 5.70 5.43
CA VAL A 17 -8.28 5.35 4.07
C VAL A 17 -7.80 3.89 3.92
N CYS A 18 -8.37 2.95 4.70
CA CYS A 18 -7.94 1.54 4.68
C CYS A 18 -8.45 0.72 3.47
N GLY A 19 -9.32 1.27 2.63
CA GLY A 19 -9.82 0.59 1.42
C GLY A 19 -10.78 -0.58 1.66
N HIS A 20 -11.09 -0.97 2.91
CA HIS A 20 -11.97 -2.10 3.20
C HIS A 20 -13.36 -1.94 2.55
N CYS A 21 -13.87 -0.71 2.51
CA CYS A 21 -15.14 -0.37 1.87
C CYS A 21 -15.18 -0.65 0.37
N VAL A 22 -14.05 -0.56 -0.33
CA VAL A 22 -13.93 -0.92 -1.75
C VAL A 22 -13.96 -2.43 -1.89
N LYS A 23 -13.14 -3.13 -1.09
CA LYS A 23 -13.01 -4.60 -1.13
C LYS A 23 -14.32 -5.36 -0.91
N VAL A 24 -15.18 -4.86 -0.02
CA VAL A 24 -16.47 -5.52 0.32
C VAL A 24 -17.64 -5.02 -0.53
N CYS A 25 -17.41 -4.05 -1.43
CA CYS A 25 -18.47 -3.49 -2.25
C CYS A 25 -18.91 -4.49 -3.33
N SER A 26 -20.09 -5.08 -3.16
CA SER A 26 -20.65 -6.03 -4.13
C SER A 26 -21.18 -5.39 -5.42
N GLN A 27 -21.14 -4.07 -5.52
CA GLN A 27 -21.72 -3.29 -6.63
C GLN A 27 -20.68 -2.53 -7.43
N ASP A 28 -19.39 -2.66 -7.06
CA ASP A 28 -18.28 -1.88 -7.65
C ASP A 28 -18.50 -0.36 -7.65
N ALA A 29 -19.38 0.11 -6.76
CA ALA A 29 -19.77 1.52 -6.64
C ALA A 29 -18.67 2.38 -5.99
N LYS A 30 -17.63 1.75 -5.43
CA LYS A 30 -16.48 2.40 -4.81
C LYS A 30 -15.23 1.88 -5.49
N GLN A 31 -14.34 2.78 -5.87
CA GLN A 31 -13.12 2.45 -6.58
C GLN A 31 -11.92 3.08 -5.90
N ILE A 32 -10.75 2.48 -6.12
CA ILE A 32 -9.47 3.10 -5.76
C ILE A 32 -9.19 4.22 -6.76
N LEU A 33 -8.65 5.34 -6.27
CA LEU A 33 -8.20 6.42 -7.15
C LEU A 33 -7.15 5.87 -8.12
N SER A 34 -7.42 5.99 -9.42
CA SER A 34 -6.51 5.51 -10.45
C SER A 34 -5.43 6.56 -10.71
N GLU A 35 -4.17 6.14 -10.59
CA GLU A 35 -2.99 6.94 -10.96
C GLU A 35 -2.23 6.27 -12.13
N ILE A 36 -2.90 5.41 -12.89
CA ILE A 36 -2.31 4.67 -14.01
C ILE A 36 -1.76 5.62 -15.09
N ASP A 37 -2.49 6.68 -15.43
CA ASP A 37 -2.06 7.65 -16.44
C ASP A 37 -0.80 8.39 -15.99
N ILE A 38 -0.74 8.78 -14.73
CA ILE A 38 0.46 9.39 -14.11
C ILE A 38 1.64 8.41 -14.17
N ALA A 39 1.41 7.12 -13.89
CA ALA A 39 2.45 6.12 -13.99
C ALA A 39 2.99 5.98 -15.43
N TYR A 40 2.12 6.03 -16.46
CA TYR A 40 2.55 6.02 -17.86
C TYR A 40 3.36 7.27 -18.23
N ASP A 41 2.94 8.45 -17.79
CA ASP A 41 3.68 9.70 -18.00
C ASP A 41 5.07 9.64 -17.37
N LEU A 42 5.16 9.12 -16.14
CA LEU A 42 6.44 8.92 -15.44
C LEU A 42 7.32 7.91 -16.18
N ILE A 43 6.76 6.80 -16.65
CA ILE A 43 7.52 5.79 -17.40
C ILE A 43 8.08 6.38 -18.70
N ALA A 44 7.33 7.23 -19.40
CA ALA A 44 7.78 7.88 -20.62
C ALA A 44 9.04 8.76 -20.43
N ALA A 45 9.28 9.25 -19.21
CA ALA A 45 10.50 10.00 -18.86
C ALA A 45 11.76 9.12 -18.73
N ASN A 46 11.66 7.79 -18.87
CA ASN A 46 12.77 6.81 -18.86
C ASN A 46 13.69 6.87 -17.62
N ASN A 47 13.20 7.35 -16.47
CA ASN A 47 13.95 7.38 -15.21
C ASN A 47 13.07 7.05 -14.00
N THR A 48 12.22 6.04 -14.16
CA THR A 48 11.18 5.71 -13.16
C THR A 48 11.41 4.32 -12.58
N ILE A 49 11.39 4.24 -11.25
CA ILE A 49 11.59 3.01 -10.48
C ILE A 49 10.25 2.57 -9.89
N ALA A 50 9.89 1.30 -10.10
CA ALA A 50 8.74 0.72 -9.41
C ALA A 50 9.17 0.23 -8.02
N ILE A 51 8.50 0.70 -6.98
CA ILE A 51 8.64 0.16 -5.62
C ILE A 51 7.37 -0.62 -5.30
N VAL A 52 7.49 -1.92 -5.07
CA VAL A 52 6.36 -2.85 -4.96
C VAL A 52 6.19 -3.33 -3.52
N ALA A 53 4.96 -3.35 -3.02
CA ALA A 53 4.60 -3.86 -1.70
C ALA A 53 4.83 -5.37 -1.59
N PRO A 54 5.36 -5.93 -0.48
CA PRO A 54 5.69 -7.36 -0.37
C PRO A 54 4.51 -8.31 -0.59
N SER A 55 3.30 -7.82 -0.32
CA SER A 55 2.04 -8.54 -0.52
C SER A 55 1.75 -8.91 -1.98
N PHE A 56 2.49 -8.37 -2.96
CA PHE A 56 2.33 -8.74 -4.37
C PHE A 56 2.56 -10.26 -4.57
N ALA A 57 3.50 -10.87 -3.84
CA ALA A 57 3.77 -12.29 -3.98
C ALA A 57 2.57 -13.15 -3.59
N ALA A 58 1.87 -12.77 -2.51
CA ALA A 58 0.63 -13.41 -2.08
C ALA A 58 -0.55 -13.14 -3.05
N SER A 59 -0.52 -12.00 -3.75
CA SER A 59 -1.57 -11.64 -4.72
C SER A 59 -1.43 -12.38 -6.06
N PHE A 60 -0.22 -12.85 -6.38
CA PHE A 60 0.09 -13.55 -7.62
C PHE A 60 0.86 -14.86 -7.36
N PRO A 61 0.30 -15.84 -6.63
CA PRO A 61 1.05 -17.01 -6.12
C PRO A 61 1.75 -17.81 -7.21
N ASP A 62 1.13 -17.98 -8.38
CA ASP A 62 1.72 -18.76 -9.49
C ASP A 62 2.62 -17.93 -10.42
N ASN A 63 2.63 -16.60 -10.27
CA ASN A 63 3.24 -15.69 -11.24
C ASN A 63 4.07 -14.57 -10.61
N TYR A 64 4.29 -14.56 -9.29
CA TYR A 64 4.98 -13.47 -8.60
C TYR A 64 6.37 -13.20 -9.20
N GLY A 65 7.12 -14.25 -9.57
CA GLY A 65 8.43 -14.11 -10.22
C GLY A 65 8.39 -13.41 -11.59
N LYS A 66 7.22 -13.37 -12.25
CA LYS A 66 7.03 -12.66 -13.52
C LYS A 66 6.70 -11.19 -13.33
N VAL A 67 6.19 -10.77 -12.16
CA VAL A 67 5.76 -9.39 -11.90
C VAL A 67 6.90 -8.38 -12.10
N PRO A 68 8.13 -8.58 -11.55
CA PRO A 68 9.23 -7.65 -11.80
C PRO A 68 9.64 -7.58 -13.27
N ALA A 69 9.59 -8.71 -13.98
CA ALA A 69 9.90 -8.75 -15.41
C ALA A 69 8.83 -8.01 -16.24
N ALA A 70 7.56 -8.14 -15.87
CA ALA A 70 6.46 -7.43 -16.51
C ALA A 70 6.58 -5.91 -16.31
N LEU A 71 6.87 -5.46 -15.09
CA LEU A 71 7.08 -4.03 -14.80
C LEU A 71 8.27 -3.46 -15.58
N ARG A 72 9.40 -4.19 -15.67
CA ARG A 72 10.52 -3.76 -16.54
C ARG A 72 10.12 -3.67 -18.01
N LYS A 73 9.32 -4.62 -18.52
CA LYS A 73 8.81 -4.57 -19.90
C LYS A 73 7.86 -3.39 -20.15
N LEU A 74 7.15 -2.92 -19.12
CA LEU A 74 6.30 -1.73 -19.21
C LEU A 74 7.11 -0.43 -19.30
N GLY A 75 8.39 -0.42 -18.90
CA GLY A 75 9.30 0.71 -19.05
C GLY A 75 9.93 1.22 -17.74
N PHE A 76 9.67 0.58 -16.59
CA PHE A 76 10.38 0.90 -15.35
C PHE A 76 11.86 0.51 -15.44
N THR A 77 12.76 1.43 -15.09
CA THR A 77 14.22 1.23 -15.16
C THR A 77 14.71 0.25 -14.10
N LYS A 78 14.07 0.25 -12.93
CA LYS A 78 14.32 -0.68 -11.83
C LYS A 78 13.01 -1.07 -11.16
N VAL A 79 13.01 -2.24 -10.55
CA VAL A 79 11.91 -2.74 -9.72
C VAL A 79 12.52 -3.17 -8.39
N ILE A 80 12.06 -2.58 -7.30
CA ILE A 80 12.56 -2.81 -5.94
C ILE A 80 11.36 -3.15 -5.05
N GLU A 81 11.58 -4.01 -4.07
CA GLU A 81 10.55 -4.34 -3.08
C GLU A 81 10.64 -3.41 -1.87
N THR A 82 9.51 -2.98 -1.33
CA THR A 82 9.48 -2.18 -0.08
C THR A 82 9.98 -2.96 1.13
N ALA A 83 9.99 -4.31 1.08
CA ALA A 83 10.57 -5.17 2.13
C ALA A 83 12.02 -4.80 2.42
N PHE A 84 12.79 -4.38 1.41
CA PHE A 84 14.15 -3.89 1.62
C PHE A 84 14.18 -2.70 2.57
N GLY A 85 13.25 -1.75 2.43
CA GLY A 85 13.12 -0.63 3.36
C GLY A 85 12.70 -1.05 4.77
N ALA A 86 11.84 -2.07 4.88
CA ALA A 86 11.46 -2.64 6.17
C ALA A 86 12.65 -3.29 6.89
N ASP A 87 13.52 -3.99 6.16
CA ASP A 87 14.73 -4.62 6.69
C ASP A 87 15.73 -3.57 7.23
N LEU A 88 15.88 -2.44 6.51
CA LEU A 88 16.77 -1.34 6.94
C LEU A 88 16.40 -0.76 8.31
N ILE A 89 15.10 -0.71 8.65
CA ILE A 89 14.62 -0.14 9.91
C ILE A 89 14.31 -1.20 10.97
N ALA A 90 14.50 -2.48 10.67
CA ALA A 90 14.10 -3.56 11.56
C ALA A 90 14.84 -3.51 12.90
N ASN A 91 16.14 -3.20 12.89
CA ASN A 91 16.95 -3.09 14.11
C ASN A 91 16.52 -1.89 14.97
N ASP A 92 16.18 -0.75 14.37
CA ASP A 92 15.69 0.42 15.10
C ASP A 92 14.39 0.08 15.85
N TYR A 93 13.49 -0.67 15.21
CA TYR A 93 12.28 -1.18 15.85
C TYR A 93 12.59 -2.15 16.99
N MET A 94 13.58 -3.03 16.81
CA MET A 94 14.03 -3.96 17.86
C MET A 94 14.60 -3.20 19.07
N ASP A 95 15.39 -2.15 18.83
CA ASP A 95 15.92 -1.31 19.90
C ASP A 95 14.81 -0.63 20.69
N VAL A 96 13.79 -0.09 20.00
CA VAL A 96 12.60 0.49 20.65
C VAL A 96 11.88 -0.54 21.52
N ILE A 97 11.62 -1.74 20.97
CA ILE A 97 10.95 -2.83 21.69
C ILE A 97 11.76 -3.26 22.94
N ASN A 98 13.08 -3.28 22.85
CA ASN A 98 13.95 -3.71 23.94
C ASN A 98 14.23 -2.61 24.98
N SER A 99 14.04 -1.33 24.64
CA SER A 99 14.41 -0.19 25.48
C SER A 99 13.49 0.09 26.67
N ASP A 100 12.21 -0.29 26.59
CA ASP A 100 11.22 0.02 27.63
C ASP A 100 10.10 -1.03 27.67
N SER A 101 10.25 -2.05 28.52
CA SER A 101 9.38 -3.23 28.55
C SER A 101 7.94 -2.96 28.99
N GLU A 102 7.65 -1.78 29.55
CA GLU A 102 6.33 -1.42 30.10
C GLU A 102 5.48 -0.57 29.14
N LYS A 103 6.03 -0.10 28.02
CA LYS A 103 5.30 0.74 27.05
C LYS A 103 4.74 -0.08 25.90
N THR A 104 3.48 0.19 25.57
CA THR A 104 2.88 -0.32 24.33
C THR A 104 3.49 0.42 23.14
N VAL A 105 4.10 -0.32 22.21
CA VAL A 105 4.64 0.20 20.96
C VAL A 105 3.68 -0.14 19.83
N ILE A 106 3.28 0.87 19.06
CA ILE A 106 2.48 0.71 17.84
C ILE A 106 3.36 1.04 16.64
N SER A 107 3.38 0.17 15.63
CA SER A 107 4.20 0.42 14.44
C SER A 107 3.63 1.53 13.56
N SER A 108 4.52 2.27 12.91
CA SER A 108 4.18 3.33 11.96
C SER A 108 4.14 2.85 10.51
N ALA A 109 4.32 1.54 10.26
CA ALA A 109 4.39 0.98 8.91
C ALA A 109 3.04 1.02 8.15
N CYS A 110 1.91 1.06 8.86
CA CYS A 110 0.58 1.09 8.24
C CYS A 110 0.01 2.51 8.27
N PRO A 111 -0.20 3.18 7.11
CA PRO A 111 -0.74 4.52 7.08
C PRO A 111 -2.16 4.61 7.65
N ALA A 112 -2.95 3.52 7.57
CA ALA A 112 -4.29 3.49 8.17
C ALA A 112 -4.25 3.46 9.71
N VAL A 113 -3.23 2.81 10.30
CA VAL A 113 -3.01 2.84 11.76
C VAL A 113 -2.54 4.23 12.18
N VAL A 114 -1.58 4.81 11.45
CA VAL A 114 -1.09 6.17 11.70
C VAL A 114 -2.21 7.20 11.58
N SER A 115 -3.14 7.04 10.64
CA SER A 115 -4.29 7.94 10.46
C SER A 115 -5.40 7.75 11.49
N TYR A 116 -5.41 6.61 12.20
CA TYR A 116 -6.42 6.29 13.21
C TYR A 116 -6.11 6.90 14.58
N ILE A 117 -4.81 7.03 14.88
CA ILE A 117 -4.27 7.51 16.16
C ILE A 117 -4.08 9.02 16.09
#